data_AF-A0A965RCP9-F1
#
_entry.id   AF-A0A965RCP9-F1
#
_cell.length_a   1.000
_cell.length_b   1.000
_cell.length_c   1.000
_cell.angle_alpha   90.00
_cell.angle_beta   90.00
_cell.angle_gamma   90.00
#
_symmetry.space_group_name_H-M   'P 1'
#
loop_
_entity.id
_entity.type
_entity.pdbx_description
1 polymer ?
#
loop_
_entity_poly.entity_id
_entity_poly.type
_entity_poly.pdbx_seq_one_letter_code
_entity_poly.pdbx_strand_id
1 'polypeptide(L)' 'AALSREIAERDLRDSTRSVAPLRPASDAFVIDSTGVPVDEIVERVIELGRSRALWR' A
#
# COMPACT_ATOMS: atom_id res chain seq x y z
N ALA A 1 -13.39 -14.94 -11.76
CA ALA A 1 -12.05 -15.40 -12.21
C ALA A 1 -11.35 -14.41 -13.15
N ALA A 2 -12.07 -13.66 -14.01
CA ALA A 2 -11.46 -12.65 -14.87
C ALA A 2 -10.83 -11.49 -14.07
N LEU A 3 -11.59 -10.89 -13.14
CA LEU A 3 -11.13 -9.76 -12.32
C LEU A 3 -9.80 -10.01 -11.58
N SER A 4 -9.67 -11.14 -10.89
CA SER A 4 -8.44 -11.45 -10.14
C SER A 4 -7.22 -11.61 -11.06
N ARG A 5 -7.41 -12.07 -12.30
CA ARG A 5 -6.32 -12.17 -13.29
C ARG A 5 -5.92 -10.80 -13.81
N GLU A 6 -6.91 -9.95 -14.12
CA GLU A 6 -6.64 -8.57 -14.57
C GLU A 6 -5.89 -7.77 -13.50
N ILE A 7 -6.26 -7.93 -12.23
CA ILE A 7 -5.54 -7.33 -11.10
C ILE A 7 -4.10 -7.87 -11.04
N ALA A 8 -3.90 -9.19 -11.10
CA ALA A 8 -2.57 -9.79 -11.04
C ALA A 8 -1.66 -9.35 -12.21
N GLU A 9 -2.21 -9.27 -13.42
CA GLU A 9 -1.47 -8.79 -14.59
C GLU A 9 -1.05 -7.33 -14.44
N ARG A 10 -1.95 -6.47 -13.95
CA ARG A 10 -1.64 -5.07 -13.65
C ARG A 10 -0.54 -4.97 -12.60
N ASP A 11 -0.66 -5.71 -11.50
CA ASP A 11 0.29 -5.65 -10.40
C ASP A 11 1.69 -6.14 -10.83
N LEU A 12 1.76 -7.17 -11.70
CA LEU A 12 3.00 -7.63 -12.31
C LEU A 12 3.61 -6.53 -13.20
N ARG A 13 2.81 -5.90 -14.07
CA ARG A 13 3.28 -4.83 -14.94
C ARG A 13 3.78 -3.61 -14.15
N ASP A 14 3.07 -3.23 -13.10
CA ASP A 14 3.41 -2.06 -12.29
C ASP A 14 4.67 -2.30 -11.44
N SER A 15 4.89 -3.53 -10.95
CA SER A 15 6.09 -3.89 -10.18
C SER A 15 7.34 -4.09 -11.04
N THR A 16 7.20 -4.46 -12.32
CA THR A 16 8.32 -4.77 -13.23
C THR A 16 8.70 -3.65 -14.19
N ARG A 17 7.96 -2.54 -14.23
CA ARG A 17 8.27 -1.42 -15.13
C ARG A 17 9.65 -0.81 -14.86
N SER A 18 10.35 -0.43 -15.92
CA SER A 18 11.72 0.12 -15.84
C SER A 18 11.79 1.50 -15.17
N VAL A 19 10.73 2.29 -15.25
CA VAL A 19 10.65 3.64 -14.68
C VAL A 19 9.65 3.67 -13.52
N ALA A 20 10.09 4.12 -12.36
CA ALA A 20 9.30 4.25 -11.13
C ALA A 20 8.51 2.97 -10.73
N PRO A 21 9.13 1.77 -10.64
CA PRO A 21 8.41 0.53 -10.33
C PRO A 21 7.61 0.62 -9.03
N LEU A 22 6.47 -0.08 -8.97
CA LEU A 22 5.67 -0.22 -7.76
C LEU A 22 6.45 -1.04 -6.72
N ARG A 23 7.07 -0.35 -5.77
CA ARG A 23 7.79 -0.96 -4.64
C ARG A 23 7.70 -0.03 -3.42
N PRO A 24 7.64 -0.57 -2.19
CA PRO A 24 7.76 0.23 -0.99
C PRO A 24 9.11 0.97 -0.95
N ALA A 25 9.12 2.18 -0.39
CA ALA A 25 10.36 2.86 -0.04
C ALA A 25 11.09 2.11 1.08
N SER A 26 12.39 2.32 1.25
CA SER A 26 13.20 1.64 2.27
C SER A 26 12.76 1.94 3.70
N ASP A 27 12.09 3.08 3.91
CA ASP A 27 11.55 3.55 5.19
C ASP A 27 10.02 3.49 5.24
N ALA A 28 9.39 2.87 4.23
CA ALA A 28 7.95 2.69 4.18
C ALA A 28 7.48 1.74 5.28
N PHE A 29 6.36 2.07 5.91
CA PHE A 29 5.65 1.14 6.78
C PHE A 29 4.54 0.47 5.95
N VAL A 30 4.62 -0.85 5.77
CA VAL A 30 3.64 -1.61 4.99
C VAL A 30 2.45 -1.96 5.87
N ILE A 31 1.25 -1.58 5.44
CA ILE A 31 -0.02 -1.92 6.11
C ILE A 31 -0.76 -2.89 5.20
N ASP A 32 -0.89 -4.14 5.65
CA ASP A 32 -1.85 -5.08 5.06
C ASP A 32 -3.25 -4.74 5.60
N SER A 33 -4.19 -4.52 4.68
CA SER A 33 -5.59 -4.16 4.96
C SER A 33 -6.57 -5.28 4.60
N THR A 34 -6.07 -6.47 4.27
CA THR A 34 -6.90 -7.62 3.90
C THR A 34 -7.90 -7.95 5.01
N GLY A 35 -9.18 -7.74 4.75
CA GLY A 35 -10.27 -8.02 5.70
C GLY A 35 -10.41 -7.01 6.85
N VAL A 36 -9.68 -5.89 6.83
CA VAL A 36 -9.75 -4.86 7.86
C VAL A 36 -10.77 -3.78 7.47
N PRO A 37 -11.65 -3.33 8.39
CA PRO A 37 -12.54 -2.21 8.14
C PRO A 37 -11.78 -0.92 7.81
N VAL A 38 -12.40 -0.08 6.98
CA VAL A 38 -11.79 1.19 6.53
C VAL A 38 -11.45 2.09 7.72
N ASP A 39 -12.35 2.22 8.68
CA ASP A 39 -12.18 3.12 9.83
C ASP A 39 -10.96 2.74 10.67
N GLU A 40 -10.73 1.43 10.89
CA GLU A 40 -9.58 0.93 11.64
C GLU A 40 -8.26 1.20 10.88
N ILE A 41 -8.24 1.05 9.56
CA ILE A 41 -7.06 1.38 8.75
C ILE A 41 -6.78 2.89 8.79
N VAL A 42 -7.81 3.73 8.73
CA VAL A 42 -7.65 5.18 8.81
C VAL A 42 -7.03 5.59 10.15
N GLU A 43 -7.56 5.07 11.26
CA GLU A 43 -6.99 5.32 12.59
C GLU A 43 -5.53 4.87 12.69
N ARG A 44 -5.22 3.68 12.17
CA ARG A 44 -3.85 3.15 12.16
C ARG A 44 -2.89 4.02 11.35
N VAL A 45 -3.31 4.53 10.19
CA VAL A 45 -2.50 5.43 9.36
C VAL A 45 -2.25 6.76 10.09
N ILE A 46 -3.27 7.32 10.74
CA ILE A 46 -3.16 8.57 11.50
C ILE A 46 -2.17 8.41 12.66
N GLU A 47 -2.27 7.32 13.41
CA GLU A 47 -1.38 7.08 14.55
C GLU A 47 0.08 6.84 14.12
N LEU A 48 0.29 6.11 13.02
CA LEU A 48 1.61 5.97 12.41
C LEU A 48 2.17 7.32 11.95
N GLY A 49 1.32 8.19 11.37
CA GLY A 49 1.71 9.54 10.97
C GLY A 49 2.19 10.39 12.14
N ARG A 50 1.45 10.38 13.26
CA ARG A 50 1.81 11.11 14.50
C ARG A 50 3.07 10.58 15.15
N SER A 51 3.14 9.27 15.39
CA SER A 51 4.28 8.63 16.05
C SER A 51 5.60 8.81 15.29
N ARG A 52 5.52 8.91 13.96
CA ARG A 52 6.68 9.18 13.09
C ARG A 52 6.90 10.67 12.80
N ALA A 53 6.11 11.56 13.39
CA ALA A 53 6.15 13.00 13.17
C ALA A 53 6.15 13.39 11.69
N LEU A 54 5.34 12.71 10.87
CA LEU A 54 5.27 12.93 9.42
C LEU A 54 4.56 14.23 9.04
N TRP A 55 3.78 14.81 9.96
CA TRP A 55 3.01 16.03 9.77
C TRP A 55 3.38 17.05 10.85
N ARG A 56 3.37 18.33 10.48
CA ARG A 56 3.49 19.46 11.41
C ARG A 56 2.13 20.12 11.60
#